data_AF-A0A4Y2KEZ1-F1
#
_entry.id   AF-A0A4Y2KEZ1-F1
#
_cell.length_a   1.000
_cell.length_b   1.000
_cell.length_c   1.000
_cell.angle_alpha   90.00
_cell.angle_beta   90.00
_cell.angle_gamma   90.00
#
_symmetry.space_group_name_H-M   'P 1'
#
loop_
_entity.id
_entity.type
_entity.pdbx_description
1 polymer ?
#
loop_
_entity_poly.entity_id
_entity_poly.type
_entity_poly.pdbx_seq_one_letter_code
_entity_poly.pdbx_strand_id
1 'polypeptide(L)'
;MVHFYPTDPKLVSSDSEHVSPWWAAVREALHKATGNVAAYIGAVVARSVSVIMAASFSVEHKKANEEKKDKENEESGDSDWESVSLDLEHWNLLVKQLEDILMLNILLKSQPYGKAVVKDVNISIETILNGGQGSVTDLLAVWSVSVGLEPEVLSSFLAESNLENVSVLQKFLDDKSDSRSLNIVK
;
A
#
# COMPACT_ATOMS: atom_id res chain seq x y z
N MET A 1 23.91 29.48 -42.58
CA MET A 1 22.99 30.01 -41.55
C MET A 1 22.16 28.82 -41.09
N VAL A 2 22.58 28.19 -39.99
CA VAL A 2 22.03 26.92 -39.50
C VAL A 2 20.93 27.28 -38.52
N HIS A 3 19.67 27.03 -38.88
CA HIS A 3 18.56 27.22 -37.96
C HIS A 3 18.54 26.04 -36.99
N PHE A 4 19.10 26.25 -35.81
CA PHE A 4 18.81 25.46 -34.61
C PHE A 4 17.35 25.73 -34.24
N TYR A 5 16.48 24.74 -34.41
CA TYR A 5 15.25 24.69 -33.64
C TYR A 5 15.60 24.16 -32.24
N PRO A 6 15.15 24.82 -31.16
CA PRO A 6 15.22 24.23 -29.83
C PRO A 6 14.28 23.03 -29.81
N THR A 7 14.84 21.84 -29.61
CA THR A 7 14.07 20.66 -29.19
C THR A 7 13.49 20.97 -27.81
N ASP A 8 12.20 21.29 -27.77
CA ASP A 8 11.43 21.37 -26.52
C ASP A 8 11.54 20.03 -25.79
N PRO A 9 11.96 19.99 -24.51
CA PRO A 9 12.05 18.76 -23.72
C PRO A 9 10.68 18.32 -23.17
N LYS A 10 9.58 18.71 -23.79
CA LYS A 10 8.26 18.09 -23.53
C LYS A 10 8.10 16.88 -24.44
N LEU A 11 9.03 15.93 -24.29
CA LEU A 11 8.78 14.54 -24.65
C LEU A 11 7.64 14.08 -23.74
N VAL A 12 6.42 14.21 -24.27
CA VAL A 12 5.31 13.28 -24.13
C VAL A 12 5.59 12.23 -23.05
N SER A 13 5.23 12.54 -21.80
CA SER A 13 4.73 11.46 -20.96
C SER A 13 3.42 11.07 -21.63
N SER A 14 3.42 9.89 -22.24
CA SER A 14 2.18 9.27 -22.64
C SER A 14 1.45 9.00 -21.32
N ASP A 15 0.63 9.95 -20.87
CA ASP A 15 -0.30 9.75 -19.77
C ASP A 15 -1.42 8.85 -20.30
N SER A 16 -1.07 7.61 -20.66
CA SER A 16 -1.99 6.53 -20.96
C SER A 16 -2.27 5.70 -19.72
N GLU A 17 -2.17 6.29 -18.53
CA GLU A 17 -2.83 5.76 -17.35
C GLU A 17 -4.30 6.18 -17.43
N HIS A 18 -5.08 5.47 -18.25
CA HIS A 18 -6.53 5.66 -18.41
C HIS A 18 -7.31 5.25 -17.15
N VAL A 19 -6.96 5.81 -16.01
CA VAL A 19 -7.61 5.55 -14.73
C VAL A 19 -8.47 6.75 -14.37
N SER A 20 -9.73 6.51 -13.98
CA SER A 20 -10.66 7.58 -13.63
C SER A 20 -10.07 8.48 -12.52
N PRO A 21 -10.00 9.81 -12.73
CA PRO A 21 -9.51 10.75 -11.71
C PRO A 21 -10.31 10.69 -10.42
N TRP A 22 -11.60 10.35 -10.51
CA TRP A 22 -12.43 10.16 -9.34
C TRP A 22 -12.01 8.93 -8.52
N TRP A 23 -11.73 7.80 -9.18
CA TRP A 23 -11.23 6.60 -8.50
C TRP A 23 -9.85 6.81 -7.88
N ALA A 24 -8.98 7.58 -8.56
CA ALA A 24 -7.69 7.99 -8.00
C ALA A 24 -7.89 8.82 -6.71
N ALA A 25 -8.80 9.80 -6.71
CA ALA A 25 -9.12 10.59 -5.52
C ALA A 25 -9.71 9.76 -4.38
N VAL A 26 -10.56 8.77 -4.69
CA VAL A 26 -11.09 7.82 -3.68
C VAL A 26 -9.95 7.03 -3.04
N ARG A 27 -9.03 6.48 -3.84
CA ARG A 27 -7.86 5.74 -3.31
C ARG A 27 -6.98 6.63 -2.45
N GLU A 28 -6.73 7.87 -2.88
CA GLU A 28 -5.94 8.84 -2.10
C GLU A 28 -6.61 9.15 -0.75
N ALA A 29 -7.93 9.38 -0.73
CA ALA A 29 -8.68 9.63 0.49
C ALA A 29 -8.59 8.44 1.47
N LEU A 30 -8.72 7.21 0.95
CA LEU A 30 -8.61 5.98 1.74
C LEU A 30 -7.18 5.76 2.26
N HIS A 31 -6.17 6.07 1.45
CA HIS A 31 -4.76 5.99 1.83
C HIS A 31 -4.40 6.89 3.02
N LYS A 32 -5.03 8.07 3.11
CA LYS A 32 -4.84 9.05 4.18
C LYS A 32 -5.73 8.82 5.40
N ALA A 33 -6.76 7.99 5.28
CA ALA A 33 -7.74 7.79 6.33
C ALA A 33 -7.16 7.07 7.56
N THR A 34 -7.39 7.63 8.75
CA THR A 34 -7.00 7.04 10.05
C THR A 34 -8.08 6.13 10.65
N GLY A 35 -9.31 6.20 10.13
CA GLY A 35 -10.38 5.26 10.48
C GLY A 35 -10.19 3.91 9.79
N ASN A 36 -9.26 3.08 10.25
CA ASN A 36 -8.77 1.91 9.50
C ASN A 36 -9.87 0.91 9.09
N VAL A 37 -10.85 0.65 9.96
CA VAL A 37 -12.00 -0.23 9.64
C VAL A 37 -12.83 0.37 8.51
N ALA A 38 -13.18 1.65 8.61
CA ALA A 38 -13.98 2.34 7.59
C ALA A 38 -13.22 2.45 6.26
N ALA A 39 -11.92 2.72 6.31
CA ALA A 39 -11.06 2.78 5.13
C ALA A 39 -10.99 1.42 4.43
N TYR A 40 -10.75 0.33 5.19
CA TYR A 40 -10.70 -1.02 4.64
C TYR A 40 -12.02 -1.44 3.99
N ILE A 41 -13.15 -1.28 4.70
CA ILE A 41 -14.47 -1.59 4.15
C ILE A 41 -14.76 -0.72 2.93
N GLY A 42 -14.46 0.58 3.00
CA GLY A 42 -14.61 1.52 1.90
C GLY A 42 -13.83 1.10 0.65
N ALA A 43 -12.58 0.65 0.80
CA ALA A 43 -11.76 0.16 -0.29
C ALA A 43 -12.32 -1.13 -0.93
N VAL A 44 -12.77 -2.09 -0.11
CA VAL A 44 -13.38 -3.33 -0.59
C VAL A 44 -14.67 -3.05 -1.37
N VAL A 45 -15.52 -2.16 -0.87
CA VAL A 45 -16.75 -1.73 -1.56
C VAL A 45 -16.42 -0.98 -2.85
N ALA A 46 -15.51 -0.01 -2.82
CA ALA A 46 -15.08 0.77 -3.99
C ALA A 46 -14.52 -0.13 -5.10
N ARG A 47 -13.63 -1.06 -4.75
CA ARG A 47 -13.11 -2.10 -5.66
C ARG A 47 -14.23 -2.97 -6.25
N SER A 48 -15.21 -3.35 -5.44
CA SER A 48 -16.33 -4.17 -5.92
C SER A 48 -17.16 -3.42 -6.96
N VAL A 49 -17.42 -2.13 -6.70
CA VAL A 49 -18.13 -1.25 -7.64
C VAL A 49 -17.32 -1.02 -8.90
N SER A 50 -16.01 -0.78 -8.81
CA SER A 50 -15.15 -0.57 -10.00
C SER A 50 -15.13 -1.81 -10.90
N VAL A 51 -15.03 -3.02 -10.32
CA VAL A 51 -15.09 -4.29 -11.06
C VAL A 51 -16.45 -4.48 -11.76
N ILE A 52 -17.56 -4.23 -11.06
CA ILE A 52 -18.90 -4.33 -11.66
C ILE A 52 -19.05 -3.34 -12.82
N MET A 53 -18.52 -2.14 -12.66
CA MET A 53 -18.61 -1.09 -13.66
C MET A 53 -17.75 -1.41 -14.90
N ALA A 54 -16.51 -1.88 -14.71
CA ALA A 54 -15.65 -2.34 -15.79
C ALA A 54 -16.28 -3.51 -16.57
N ALA A 55 -16.89 -4.47 -15.87
CA ALA A 55 -17.60 -5.58 -16.51
C ALA A 55 -18.82 -5.10 -17.32
N SER A 56 -19.55 -4.10 -16.81
CA SER A 56 -20.73 -3.53 -17.47
C SER A 56 -20.36 -2.81 -18.76
N PHE A 57 -19.30 -1.99 -18.75
CA PHE A 57 -18.80 -1.32 -19.95
C PHE A 57 -18.28 -2.29 -21.01
N SER A 58 -17.63 -3.39 -20.60
CA SER A 58 -17.17 -4.43 -21.54
C SER A 58 -18.33 -5.12 -22.27
N VAL A 59 -19.47 -5.33 -21.60
CA VAL A 59 -20.68 -5.92 -22.21
C VAL A 59 -21.33 -4.96 -23.21
N GLU A 60 -21.37 -3.66 -22.90
CA GLU A 60 -21.93 -2.63 -23.78
C GLU A 60 -21.05 -2.42 -25.03
N HIS A 61 -19.72 -2.38 -24.86
CA HIS A 61 -18.78 -2.30 -25.97
C HIS A 61 -18.88 -3.50 -26.90
N LYS A 62 -19.02 -4.73 -26.37
CA LYS A 62 -19.21 -5.93 -27.22
C LYS A 62 -20.49 -5.87 -28.03
N LYS A 63 -21.62 -5.46 -27.44
CA LYS A 63 -22.90 -5.30 -28.15
C LYS A 63 -22.86 -4.21 -29.21
N ALA A 64 -22.23 -3.07 -28.91
CA ALA A 64 -22.09 -1.97 -29.86
C ALA A 64 -21.16 -2.30 -31.04
N ASN A 65 -20.13 -3.13 -30.81
CA ASN A 65 -19.20 -3.57 -31.87
C ASN A 65 -19.80 -4.69 -32.75
N GLU A 66 -20.71 -5.51 -32.21
CA GLU A 66 -21.49 -6.48 -32.99
C GLU A 66 -22.45 -5.79 -33.99
N GLU A 67 -22.95 -4.60 -33.68
CA GLU A 67 -23.80 -3.79 -34.57
C GLU A 67 -23.00 -2.99 -35.62
N LYS A 68 -21.68 -2.80 -35.43
CA LYS A 68 -20.78 -2.10 -36.37
C LYS A 68 -19.65 -3.01 -36.85
N LYS A 69 -20.01 -4.07 -37.59
CA LYS A 69 -19.05 -4.70 -38.52
C LYS A 69 -18.82 -3.74 -39.69
N ASP A 70 -17.89 -2.79 -39.53
CA ASP A 70 -17.04 -2.30 -40.61
C ASP A 70 -16.00 -1.29 -40.08
N LYS A 71 -14.73 -1.68 -40.27
CA LYS A 71 -13.48 -0.89 -40.28
C LYS A 71 -12.77 -0.56 -38.95
N GLU A 72 -11.62 -1.23 -38.83
CA GLU A 72 -10.32 -0.72 -38.35
C GLU A 72 -10.32 0.09 -37.04
N ASN A 73 -10.15 -0.60 -35.90
CA ASN A 73 -9.42 -0.06 -34.75
C ASN A 73 -9.05 -1.15 -33.72
N GLU A 74 -8.09 -2.02 -34.07
CA GLU A 74 -7.57 -3.07 -33.17
C GLU A 74 -6.78 -2.48 -31.97
N GLU A 75 -6.25 -1.26 -32.09
CA GLU A 75 -5.43 -0.62 -31.05
C GLU A 75 -6.25 -0.09 -29.85
N SER A 76 -7.54 0.23 -30.05
CA SER A 76 -8.38 0.78 -28.97
C SER A 76 -8.80 -0.25 -27.91
N GLY A 77 -8.94 -1.52 -28.29
CA GLY A 77 -9.42 -2.56 -27.38
C GLY A 77 -8.37 -3.02 -26.38
N ASP A 78 -7.09 -3.07 -26.78
CA ASP A 78 -6.00 -3.57 -25.93
C ASP A 78 -5.67 -2.57 -24.80
N SER A 79 -5.66 -1.27 -25.12
CA SER A 79 -5.47 -0.19 -24.15
C SER A 79 -6.58 -0.14 -23.09
N ASP A 80 -7.82 -0.46 -23.44
CA ASP A 80 -8.93 -0.50 -22.49
C ASP A 80 -8.76 -1.65 -21.48
N TRP A 81 -8.34 -2.84 -21.93
CA TRP A 81 -8.10 -3.98 -21.03
C TRP A 81 -6.87 -3.79 -20.14
N GLU A 82 -5.83 -3.14 -20.64
CA GLU A 82 -4.66 -2.76 -19.86
C GLU A 82 -5.05 -1.81 -18.72
N SER A 83 -5.84 -0.77 -19.02
CA SER A 83 -6.28 0.21 -18.02
C SER A 83 -7.16 -0.41 -16.92
N VAL A 84 -8.05 -1.33 -17.27
CA VAL A 84 -8.90 -2.07 -16.31
C VAL A 84 -8.05 -2.99 -15.43
N SER A 85 -7.05 -3.66 -16.01
CA SER A 85 -6.14 -4.54 -15.27
C SER A 85 -5.30 -3.75 -14.27
N LEU A 86 -4.76 -2.61 -14.70
CA LEU A 86 -4.01 -1.69 -13.86
C LEU A 86 -4.86 -1.10 -12.72
N ASP A 87 -6.10 -0.67 -13.00
CA ASP A 87 -7.00 -0.16 -11.96
C ASP A 87 -7.30 -1.24 -10.92
N LEU A 88 -7.54 -2.48 -11.35
CA LEU A 88 -7.75 -3.60 -10.45
C LEU A 88 -6.53 -3.88 -9.57
N GLU A 89 -5.32 -3.79 -10.12
CA GLU A 89 -4.08 -3.94 -9.36
C GLU A 89 -3.93 -2.85 -8.29
N HIS A 90 -4.19 -1.59 -8.64
CA HIS A 90 -4.19 -0.48 -7.67
C HIS A 90 -5.16 -0.72 -6.51
N TRP A 91 -6.36 -1.24 -6.80
CA TRP A 91 -7.32 -1.62 -5.75
C TRP A 91 -6.84 -2.79 -4.90
N ASN A 92 -6.26 -3.83 -5.51
CA ASN A 92 -5.75 -5.00 -4.80
C ASN A 92 -4.64 -4.59 -3.82
N LEU A 93 -3.70 -3.77 -4.28
CA LEU A 93 -2.61 -3.26 -3.46
C LEU A 93 -3.14 -2.42 -2.30
N LEU A 94 -4.05 -1.48 -2.57
CA LEU A 94 -4.62 -0.62 -1.53
C LEU A 94 -5.37 -1.45 -0.47
N VAL A 95 -6.17 -2.43 -0.88
CA VAL A 95 -6.89 -3.30 0.05
C VAL A 95 -5.91 -4.07 0.93
N LYS A 96 -4.82 -4.60 0.36
CA LYS A 96 -3.78 -5.31 1.13
C LYS A 96 -3.07 -4.39 2.13
N GLN A 97 -2.68 -3.20 1.69
CA GLN A 97 -2.06 -2.21 2.58
C GLN A 97 -3.01 -1.81 3.72
N LEU A 98 -4.29 -1.59 3.43
CA LEU A 98 -5.29 -1.26 4.46
C LEU A 98 -5.56 -2.42 5.42
N GLU A 99 -5.51 -3.66 4.94
CA GLU A 99 -5.58 -4.88 5.77
C GLU A 99 -4.41 -4.94 6.75
N ASP A 100 -3.19 -4.70 6.29
CA ASP A 100 -1.99 -4.68 7.14
C ASP A 100 -2.06 -3.57 8.20
N ILE A 101 -2.48 -2.36 7.80
CA ILE A 101 -2.69 -1.24 8.73
C ILE A 101 -3.79 -1.55 9.75
N LEU A 102 -4.88 -2.20 9.32
CA LEU A 102 -5.95 -2.62 10.23
C LEU A 102 -5.44 -3.62 11.27
N MET A 103 -4.67 -4.63 10.84
CA MET A 103 -4.05 -5.61 11.74
C MET A 103 -3.09 -4.95 12.74
N LEU A 104 -2.25 -4.02 12.26
CA LEU A 104 -1.37 -3.24 13.13
C LEU A 104 -2.17 -2.41 14.15
N ASN A 105 -3.24 -1.73 13.73
CA ASN A 105 -4.09 -0.95 14.63
C ASN A 105 -4.78 -1.81 15.69
N ILE A 106 -5.25 -3.01 15.32
CA ILE A 106 -5.83 -3.97 16.28
C ILE A 106 -4.78 -4.38 17.32
N LEU A 107 -3.57 -4.71 16.88
CA LEU A 107 -2.47 -5.07 17.78
C LEU A 107 -2.14 -3.93 18.74
N LEU A 108 -1.93 -2.70 18.22
CA LEU A 108 -1.58 -1.53 19.02
C LEU A 108 -2.65 -1.16 20.05
N LYS A 109 -3.92 -1.50 19.80
CA LYS A 109 -5.05 -1.31 20.73
C LYS A 109 -5.27 -2.48 21.68
N SER A 110 -4.62 -3.61 21.45
CA SER A 110 -4.74 -4.78 22.33
C SER A 110 -4.03 -4.54 23.67
N GLN A 111 -4.64 -5.00 24.77
CA GLN A 111 -4.12 -4.87 26.13
C GLN A 111 -4.14 -6.22 26.87
N PRO A 112 -3.28 -7.18 26.49
CA PRO A 112 -3.34 -8.55 27.01
C PRO A 112 -3.11 -8.67 28.53
N TYR A 113 -2.31 -7.78 29.12
CA TYR A 113 -1.92 -7.85 30.54
C TYR A 113 -2.56 -6.77 31.43
N GLY A 114 -3.55 -6.02 30.90
CA GLY A 114 -4.38 -5.12 31.70
C GLY A 114 -3.69 -3.89 32.31
N LYS A 115 -2.47 -3.52 31.87
CA LYS A 115 -1.82 -2.26 32.27
C LYS A 115 -1.45 -1.36 31.09
N ALA A 116 -1.80 -0.10 31.30
CA ALA A 116 -1.49 1.18 30.64
C ALA A 116 -2.19 1.58 29.32
N VAL A 117 -2.67 2.83 29.41
CA VAL A 117 -3.29 3.72 28.43
C VAL A 117 -2.33 3.93 27.26
N VAL A 118 -2.48 3.15 26.20
CA VAL A 118 -1.83 3.48 24.94
C VAL A 118 -2.53 4.73 24.43
N LYS A 119 -1.74 5.80 24.26
CA LYS A 119 -2.19 7.06 23.63
C LYS A 119 -2.82 6.68 22.28
N ASP A 120 -4.01 7.19 21.96
CA ASP A 120 -4.69 6.87 20.68
C ASP A 120 -3.72 7.06 19.51
N VAL A 121 -3.21 5.96 18.96
CA VAL A 121 -2.29 5.97 17.82
C VAL A 121 -3.13 5.96 16.56
N ASN A 122 -3.32 7.13 15.98
CA ASN A 122 -3.98 7.27 14.69
C ASN A 122 -2.97 7.00 13.57
N ILE A 123 -2.99 5.78 13.04
CA ILE A 123 -2.17 5.37 11.89
C ILE A 123 -2.99 5.32 10.59
N SER A 124 -2.35 5.66 9.49
CA SER A 124 -2.80 5.46 8.11
C SER A 124 -1.63 4.96 7.26
N ILE A 125 -1.89 4.51 6.02
CA ILE A 125 -0.83 4.09 5.10
C ILE A 125 0.16 5.25 4.89
N GLU A 126 -0.34 6.47 4.67
CA GLU A 126 0.49 7.67 4.53
C GLU A 126 1.42 7.89 5.72
N THR A 127 0.90 7.80 6.95
CA THR A 127 1.76 8.01 8.14
C THR A 127 2.85 6.96 8.27
N ILE A 128 2.56 5.70 7.93
CA ILE A 128 3.54 4.59 8.02
C ILE A 128 4.63 4.75 6.96
N LEU A 129 4.27 5.10 5.73
CA LEU A 129 5.22 5.32 4.63
C LEU A 129 6.10 6.55 4.90
N ASN A 130 5.52 7.65 5.39
CA ASN A 130 6.27 8.86 5.75
C ASN A 130 7.19 8.66 6.97
N GLY A 131 6.92 7.66 7.81
CA GLY A 131 7.77 7.32 8.96
C GLY A 131 9.06 6.58 8.60
N GLY A 132 9.21 6.13 7.35
CA GLY A 132 10.42 5.46 6.86
C GLY A 132 10.64 4.04 7.39
N GLN A 133 11.82 3.49 7.08
CA GLN A 133 12.20 2.12 7.43
C GLN A 133 12.35 1.98 8.95
N GLY A 134 11.39 1.28 9.57
CA GLY A 134 11.36 1.06 11.02
C GLY A 134 10.24 1.78 11.76
N SER A 135 9.39 2.55 11.08
CA SER A 135 8.20 3.19 11.69
C SER A 135 7.31 2.18 12.41
N VAL A 136 7.03 1.03 11.78
CA VAL A 136 6.26 -0.07 12.37
C VAL A 136 6.99 -0.66 13.58
N THR A 137 8.30 -0.91 13.46
CA THR A 137 9.10 -1.49 14.56
C THR A 137 9.12 -0.57 15.78
N ASP A 138 9.19 0.75 15.57
CA ASP A 138 9.15 1.74 16.64
C ASP A 138 7.80 1.75 17.35
N LEU A 139 6.70 1.74 16.59
CA LEU A 139 5.34 1.59 17.13
C LEU A 139 5.20 0.31 17.96
N LEU A 140 5.69 -0.82 17.45
CA LEU A 140 5.65 -2.10 18.16
C LEU A 140 6.52 -2.10 19.42
N ALA A 141 7.69 -1.45 19.39
CA ALA A 141 8.54 -1.33 20.57
C ALA A 141 7.84 -0.51 21.67
N VAL A 142 7.26 0.63 21.32
CA VAL A 142 6.48 1.47 22.25
C VAL A 142 5.30 0.68 22.81
N TRP A 143 4.54 -0.02 21.95
CA TRP A 143 3.41 -0.85 22.38
C TRP A 143 3.85 -1.98 23.33
N SER A 144 4.92 -2.70 22.99
CA SER A 144 5.40 -3.86 23.75
C SER A 144 5.78 -3.46 25.18
N VAL A 145 6.50 -2.34 25.33
CA VAL A 145 6.83 -1.77 26.64
C VAL A 145 5.57 -1.27 27.36
N SER A 146 4.64 -0.65 26.62
CA SER A 146 3.39 -0.10 27.20
C SER A 146 2.48 -1.17 27.79
N VAL A 147 2.36 -2.33 27.13
CA VAL A 147 1.55 -3.46 27.64
C VAL A 147 2.26 -4.28 28.70
N GLY A 148 3.51 -3.95 29.04
CA GLY A 148 4.31 -4.65 30.05
C GLY A 148 4.84 -6.00 29.58
N LEU A 149 5.14 -6.16 28.28
CA LEU A 149 5.70 -7.39 27.74
C LEU A 149 7.14 -7.58 28.26
N GLU A 150 7.36 -8.64 29.04
CA GLU A 150 8.68 -8.95 29.59
C GLU A 150 9.64 -9.47 28.50
N PRO A 151 10.90 -9.00 28.44
CA PRO A 151 11.88 -9.44 27.45
C PRO A 151 12.15 -10.95 27.49
N GLU A 152 12.02 -11.56 28.67
CA GLU A 152 12.25 -12.99 28.88
C GLU A 152 11.23 -13.83 28.08
N VAL A 153 9.97 -13.41 28.03
CA VAL A 153 8.90 -14.06 27.26
C VAL A 153 9.18 -14.01 25.76
N LEU A 154 9.71 -12.90 25.27
CA LEU A 154 10.14 -12.77 23.87
C LEU A 154 11.33 -13.69 23.58
N SER A 155 12.29 -13.77 24.49
CA SER A 155 13.50 -14.59 24.34
C SER A 155 13.19 -16.09 24.31
N SER A 156 12.25 -16.56 25.14
CA SER A 156 11.83 -17.97 25.14
C SER A 156 11.10 -18.32 23.84
N PHE A 157 10.24 -17.43 23.34
CA PHE A 157 9.53 -17.64 22.09
C PHE A 157 10.49 -17.70 20.88
N LEU A 158 11.49 -16.82 20.85
CA LEU A 158 12.53 -16.82 19.81
C LEU A 158 13.42 -18.07 19.86
N ALA A 159 13.69 -18.57 21.07
CA ALA A 159 14.48 -19.79 21.26
C ALA A 159 13.71 -21.07 20.86
N GLU A 160 12.38 -21.08 21.03
CA GLU A 160 11.51 -22.19 20.62
C GLU A 160 11.23 -22.18 19.11
N SER A 161 11.16 -21.01 18.48
CA SER A 161 11.04 -20.86 17.03
C SER A 161 12.39 -21.11 16.33
N ASN A 162 12.78 -22.37 16.18
CA ASN A 162 14.03 -22.75 15.52
C ASN A 162 14.10 -22.27 14.04
N LEU A 163 14.87 -21.20 13.83
CA LEU A 163 15.98 -21.01 12.87
C LEU A 163 15.81 -20.63 11.39
N GLU A 164 14.61 -20.59 10.77
CA GLU A 164 14.53 -20.07 9.39
C GLU A 164 14.29 -18.54 9.32
N ASN A 165 13.57 -17.96 10.28
CA ASN A 165 13.26 -16.52 10.27
C ASN A 165 14.17 -15.66 11.17
N VAL A 166 14.86 -16.28 12.13
CA VAL A 166 15.75 -15.56 13.07
C VAL A 166 16.99 -15.01 12.37
N SER A 167 17.49 -15.70 11.34
CA SER A 167 18.64 -15.25 10.54
C SER A 167 18.38 -13.91 9.81
N VAL A 168 17.13 -13.66 9.37
CA VAL A 168 16.73 -12.40 8.74
C VAL A 168 16.66 -11.27 9.77
N LEU A 169 16.08 -11.53 10.94
CA LEU A 169 16.01 -10.57 12.04
C LEU A 169 17.39 -10.25 12.62
N GLN A 170 18.24 -11.26 12.76
CA GLN A 170 19.61 -11.10 13.23
C GLN A 170 20.42 -10.26 12.23
N LYS A 171 20.32 -10.56 10.93
CA LYS A 171 20.95 -9.75 9.87
C LYS A 171 20.46 -8.29 9.90
N PHE A 172 19.17 -8.05 10.12
CA PHE A 172 18.61 -6.70 10.23
C PHE A 172 19.11 -5.94 11.47
N LEU A 173 19.25 -6.63 12.60
CA LEU A 173 19.78 -6.04 13.85
C LEU A 173 21.28 -5.73 13.73
N ASP A 174 22.04 -6.63 13.11
CA ASP A 174 23.48 -6.46 12.88
C ASP A 174 23.75 -5.27 11.92
N ASP A 175 22.99 -5.15 10.84
CA ASP A 175 23.11 -4.05 9.87
C ASP A 175 22.78 -2.67 10.49
N LYS A 176 21.85 -2.65 11.45
CA LYS A 176 21.51 -1.44 12.23
C LYS A 176 22.58 -1.10 13.29
N SER A 177 23.27 -2.10 13.83
CA SER A 177 24.40 -1.91 14.76
C SER A 177 25.61 -1.29 14.04
N ASP A 178 25.90 -1.74 12.82
CA ASP A 178 26.98 -1.19 11.99
C ASP A 178 26.69 0.26 11.57
N SER A 179 25.43 0.55 11.22
CA SER A 179 25.00 1.91 10.88
C SER A 179 25.10 2.91 12.05
N ARG A 180 24.94 2.44 13.29
CA ARG A 180 25.13 3.26 14.50
C ARG A 180 26.61 3.43 14.86
N SER A 181 27.43 2.42 14.61
CA SER A 181 28.87 2.44 14.87
C SER A 181 29.61 3.41 13.95
N LEU A 182 29.10 3.65 12.73
CA LEU A 182 29.65 4.63 11.80
C LEU A 182 29.37 6.10 12.15
N ASN A 183 28.47 6.37 13.10
CA ASN A 183 28.10 7.74 13.51
C ASN A 183 28.77 8.21 14.83
N ILE A 184 29.66 7.41 15.42
CA ILE A 184 30.37 7.77 16.67
C ILE A 184 31.82 8.23 16.41
N VAL A 185 32.28 8.21 15.15
CA VAL A 185 33.60 8.74 14.78
C VAL A 185 33.46 9.93 13.85
N LYS A 186 33.15 11.10 14.42
CA LYS A 186 33.63 12.39 13.91
C LYS A 186 33.57 13.49 14.97
#